data_AF-A0A3B3SBG5-F1
#
_entry.id   AF-A0A3B3SBG5-F1
#
_cell.length_a   1.000
_cell.length_b   1.000
_cell.length_c   1.000
_cell.angle_alpha   90.00
_cell.angle_beta   90.00
_cell.angle_gamma   90.00
#
_symmetry.space_group_name_H-M   'P 1'
#
loop_
_entity.id
_entity.type
_entity.pdbx_description
1 polymer ?
#
loop_
_entity_poly.entity_id
_entity_poly.type
_entity_poly.pdbx_seq_one_letter_code
_entity_poly.pdbx_strand_id
1 'polypeptide(L)'
;MHLILTKVRPSRPLSIFKVVIVHLFSHLCPIFHQSPPSLKTQTHFRDRGGADVPAEGTKLPGQSVCVSGRSPRAVLRGCWGVTHGLRGGDATSPCLQMREVVAHLHGDGAVRVVVFRSLVPGVFCAGADLKERAKMTNSEAEHLVHGLRSLMTEIAVLPMPTVAAVDGFALGGGLELALACDLRTAASTAQMGLIEATRGLLPGAGGSQRLPRLVGFAVAKEMIFTGQRVTGERALQLGLVNRVAEQNEAGDAAYREALQLARQILPQAPIALRMVKEAISRGVEVDIDTGMAIEGMCYAKVRWPNLGCRGPHVSVLF
;
A
#
# COMPACT_ATOMS: atom_id res chain seq x y z
N MET A 1 8.18 -10.34 2.09
CA MET A 1 6.98 -9.84 1.41
C MET A 1 6.14 -10.93 0.76
N HIS A 2 5.40 -11.64 1.60
CA HIS A 2 4.18 -12.23 1.10
C HIS A 2 3.19 -11.11 0.74
N LEU A 3 2.33 -11.32 -0.25
CA LEU A 3 1.15 -10.47 -0.43
C LEU A 3 -0.09 -11.32 -0.18
N ILE A 4 -0.89 -10.90 0.78
CA ILE A 4 -2.20 -11.51 1.02
C ILE A 4 -3.23 -10.47 0.65
N LEU A 5 -4.16 -10.83 -0.22
CA LEU A 5 -5.34 -10.02 -0.49
C LEU A 5 -6.46 -10.51 0.42
N THR A 6 -6.79 -9.71 1.44
CA THR A 6 -8.00 -9.96 2.24
C THR A 6 -9.10 -9.01 1.81
N LYS A 7 -10.17 -9.56 1.25
CA LYS A 7 -11.41 -8.82 0.98
C LYS A 7 -12.25 -8.76 2.26
N VAL A 8 -12.58 -7.57 2.74
CA VAL A 8 -13.41 -7.41 3.95
C VAL A 8 -14.89 -7.59 3.58
N ARG A 9 -15.59 -8.53 4.23
CA ARG A 9 -17.03 -8.72 4.08
C ARG A 9 -17.80 -7.70 4.93
N PRO A 10 -18.79 -6.98 4.38
CA PRO A 10 -19.72 -6.22 5.19
C PRO A 10 -20.69 -7.15 5.95
N SER A 11 -21.23 -6.67 7.07
CA SER A 11 -22.15 -7.39 7.96
C SER A 11 -23.56 -7.63 7.39
N ARG A 12 -23.83 -7.29 6.12
CA ARG A 12 -25.14 -7.45 5.46
C ARG A 12 -25.03 -8.28 4.17
N PRO A 13 -26.02 -9.14 3.86
CA PRO A 13 -25.88 -10.25 2.91
C PRO A 13 -25.88 -9.89 1.41
N LEU A 14 -25.80 -8.62 1.01
CA LEU A 14 -25.91 -8.19 -0.40
C LEU A 14 -24.74 -7.37 -0.96
N SER A 15 -23.60 -7.31 -0.28
CA SER A 15 -22.47 -6.48 -0.71
C SER A 15 -21.30 -7.28 -1.27
N ILE A 16 -21.13 -7.17 -2.59
CA ILE A 16 -19.89 -7.44 -3.34
C ILE A 16 -18.70 -6.81 -2.60
N PHE A 17 -17.56 -7.50 -2.55
CA PHE A 17 -16.35 -7.07 -1.85
C PHE A 17 -15.91 -5.65 -2.25
N LYS A 18 -15.93 -4.68 -1.31
CA LYS A 18 -15.67 -3.27 -1.64
C LYS A 18 -14.30 -2.77 -1.20
N VAL A 19 -13.74 -3.31 -0.12
CA VAL A 19 -12.40 -2.92 0.39
C VAL A 19 -11.43 -4.06 0.19
N VAL A 20 -10.30 -3.78 -0.47
CA VAL A 20 -9.18 -4.71 -0.59
C VAL A 20 -8.06 -4.25 0.32
N ILE A 21 -7.56 -5.17 1.15
CA ILE A 21 -6.39 -4.91 1.98
C ILE A 21 -5.19 -5.59 1.35
N VAL A 22 -4.13 -4.80 1.15
CA VAL A 22 -2.83 -5.23 0.65
C VAL A 22 -1.89 -5.29 1.85
N HIS A 23 -1.50 -6.51 2.23
CA HIS A 23 -0.60 -6.74 3.36
C HIS A 23 0.87 -6.75 2.92
N LEU A 24 1.66 -5.85 3.49
CA LEU A 24 3.11 -5.79 3.37
C LEU A 24 3.75 -6.72 4.42
N PHE A 25 4.79 -7.43 4.02
CA PHE A 25 5.64 -8.21 4.91
C PHE A 25 7.11 -7.90 4.63
N SER A 26 7.92 -7.64 5.64
CA SER A 26 9.38 -7.72 5.56
C SER A 26 9.85 -8.92 6.39
N HIS A 27 10.76 -9.76 5.89
CA HIS A 27 11.64 -10.44 6.82
C HIS A 27 12.52 -9.35 7.41
N LEU A 28 12.47 -9.19 8.74
CA LEU A 28 13.31 -8.26 9.46
C LEU A 28 14.77 -8.50 9.05
N CYS A 29 15.36 -7.51 8.38
CA CYS A 29 16.81 -7.40 8.40
C CYS A 29 17.16 -7.05 9.85
N PRO A 30 18.03 -7.82 10.54
CA PRO A 30 18.38 -7.55 11.94
C PRO A 30 19.24 -6.29 11.97
N ILE A 31 18.60 -5.12 11.99
CA ILE A 31 19.23 -3.83 12.26
C ILE A 31 18.88 -3.36 13.69
N PHE A 32 17.97 -4.07 14.36
CA PHE A 32 17.53 -3.79 15.74
C PHE A 32 17.88 -4.93 16.69
N HIS A 33 19.17 -5.19 16.93
CA HIS A 33 19.61 -5.91 18.13
C HIS A 33 20.97 -5.37 18.58
N GLN A 34 20.93 -4.38 19.47
CA GLN A 34 21.90 -4.29 20.56
C GLN A 34 21.14 -4.78 21.81
N SER A 35 21.31 -6.05 22.14
CA SER A 35 20.79 -6.68 23.36
C SER A 35 21.74 -6.43 24.54
N PRO A 36 21.28 -6.66 25.79
CA PRO A 36 22.07 -7.38 26.77
C PRO A 36 21.40 -8.72 27.16
N PRO A 37 22.13 -9.65 27.82
CA PRO A 37 22.00 -11.08 27.54
C PRO A 37 21.11 -11.89 28.49
N SER A 38 20.69 -13.03 27.94
CA SER A 38 20.36 -14.33 28.56
C SER A 38 19.15 -14.45 29.49
N LEU A 39 18.18 -15.26 29.08
CA LEU A 39 17.72 -16.42 29.86
C LEU A 39 17.03 -17.44 28.94
N LYS A 40 17.56 -18.67 28.94
CA LYS A 40 17.01 -19.83 28.24
C LYS A 40 15.81 -20.36 29.00
N THR A 41 14.74 -20.72 28.30
CA THR A 41 13.87 -21.82 28.75
C THR A 41 13.13 -22.44 27.57
N GLN A 42 13.36 -23.74 27.36
CA GLN A 42 12.61 -24.62 26.48
C GLN A 42 11.29 -25.00 27.15
N THR A 43 10.23 -25.20 26.37
CA THR A 43 9.21 -26.21 26.71
C THR A 43 8.54 -26.74 25.44
N HIS A 44 8.50 -28.07 25.37
CA HIS A 44 7.82 -28.91 24.39
C HIS A 44 6.29 -28.82 24.51
N PHE A 45 5.56 -29.02 23.41
CA PHE A 45 4.24 -29.65 23.44
C PHE A 45 3.92 -30.42 22.14
N ARG A 46 3.70 -31.74 22.28
CA ARG A 46 3.02 -32.70 21.39
C ARG A 46 1.69 -33.01 22.11
N ASP A 47 0.55 -33.43 21.57
CA ASP A 47 0.07 -33.90 20.27
C ASP A 47 -1.48 -34.08 20.42
N ARG A 48 -2.15 -34.43 19.31
CA ARG A 48 -3.38 -35.24 19.15
C ARG A 48 -4.63 -34.52 18.63
N GLY A 49 -5.00 -34.94 17.41
CA GLY A 49 -6.30 -35.58 17.20
C GLY A 49 -7.01 -35.26 15.88
N GLY A 50 -7.08 -36.24 14.96
CA GLY A 50 -8.32 -36.52 14.22
C GLY A 50 -8.30 -36.58 12.68
N ALA A 51 -8.08 -37.80 12.18
CA ALA A 51 -8.72 -38.47 11.02
C ALA A 51 -8.28 -38.18 9.56
N ASP A 52 -7.74 -39.25 8.95
CA ASP A 52 -7.52 -39.50 7.52
C ASP A 52 -8.78 -40.06 6.83
N VAL A 53 -9.07 -39.63 5.59
CA VAL A 53 -9.82 -40.38 4.55
C VAL A 53 -9.32 -39.90 3.15
N PRO A 54 -9.16 -40.77 2.12
CA PRO A 54 -8.11 -40.65 1.10
C PRO A 54 -8.56 -39.93 -0.19
N ALA A 55 -7.58 -39.42 -0.95
CA ALA A 55 -7.77 -38.95 -2.32
C ALA A 55 -6.96 -39.83 -3.30
N GLU A 56 -7.64 -40.71 -4.01
CA GLU A 56 -7.18 -41.27 -5.28
C GLU A 56 -7.49 -40.28 -6.42
N GLY A 57 -6.55 -40.12 -7.37
CA GLY A 57 -6.82 -39.40 -8.63
C GLY A 57 -5.60 -38.68 -9.24
N THR A 58 -4.71 -39.47 -9.84
CA THR A 58 -3.91 -39.19 -11.07
C THR A 58 -3.42 -37.76 -11.39
N LYS A 59 -2.09 -37.60 -11.39
CA LYS A 59 -1.35 -36.51 -12.06
C LYS A 59 -1.44 -36.62 -13.59
N LEU A 60 -1.69 -35.50 -14.26
CA LEU A 60 -1.14 -35.17 -15.59
C LEU A 60 -0.72 -33.68 -15.65
N PRO A 61 0.31 -33.33 -16.45
CA PRO A 61 1.00 -32.05 -16.37
C PRO A 61 0.38 -30.99 -17.30
N GLY A 62 0.47 -29.73 -16.92
CA GLY A 62 0.05 -28.60 -17.74
C GLY A 62 -1.00 -27.74 -17.04
N GLN A 63 -0.67 -26.46 -16.91
CA GLN A 63 -1.46 -25.33 -16.43
C GLN A 63 -2.98 -25.55 -16.26
N SER A 64 -3.49 -25.24 -15.07
CA SER A 64 -4.91 -24.96 -14.84
C SER A 64 -5.05 -23.91 -13.75
N VAL A 65 -5.31 -22.66 -14.16
CA VAL A 65 -5.90 -21.64 -13.26
C VAL A 65 -7.35 -22.05 -13.05
N CYS A 66 -7.61 -22.84 -12.02
CA CYS A 66 -8.96 -23.15 -11.58
C CYS A 66 -9.55 -21.94 -10.84
N VAL A 67 -10.33 -21.12 -11.54
CA VAL A 67 -11.28 -20.19 -10.90
C VAL A 67 -12.57 -20.96 -10.65
N SER A 68 -12.59 -21.77 -9.58
CA SER A 68 -13.84 -22.35 -9.08
C SER A 68 -14.52 -21.35 -8.15
N GLY A 69 -15.82 -21.14 -8.38
CA GLY A 69 -16.68 -20.32 -7.53
C GLY A 69 -16.83 -20.95 -6.15
N ARG A 70 -15.87 -20.71 -5.25
CA ARG A 70 -15.97 -20.77 -3.78
C ARG A 70 -14.64 -20.26 -3.20
N SER A 71 -14.65 -18.99 -2.75
CA SER A 71 -13.62 -18.35 -1.91
C SER A 71 -12.16 -18.32 -2.42
N PRO A 72 -11.60 -17.17 -2.86
CA PRO A 72 -10.17 -17.05 -3.09
C PRO A 72 -9.47 -16.50 -1.84
N ARG A 73 -8.79 -17.38 -1.08
CA ARG A 73 -7.61 -16.99 -0.31
C ARG A 73 -6.39 -17.36 -1.16
N ALA A 74 -5.75 -16.38 -1.78
CA ALA A 74 -4.46 -16.56 -2.41
C ALA A 74 -3.37 -16.04 -1.45
N VAL A 75 -2.34 -16.86 -1.22
CA VAL A 75 -1.19 -16.59 -0.34
C VAL A 75 0.07 -16.86 -1.14
N LEU A 76 0.91 -15.85 -1.37
CA LEU A 76 2.19 -15.94 -2.13
C LEU A 76 3.34 -15.31 -1.31
N ARG A 77 4.62 -15.70 -1.52
CA ARG A 77 5.82 -15.43 -0.65
C ARG A 77 6.96 -14.64 -1.37
N GLY A 78 7.75 -13.76 -0.69
CA GLY A 78 9.08 -13.23 -1.19
C GLY A 78 9.59 -11.88 -0.61
N CYS A 79 10.89 -11.54 -0.42
CA CYS A 79 11.39 -10.26 0.22
C CYS A 79 11.82 -9.13 -0.75
N TRP A 80 11.58 -7.83 -0.43
CA TRP A 80 11.88 -6.70 -1.35
C TRP A 80 13.35 -6.74 -1.73
N GLY A 81 13.58 -7.23 -2.95
CA GLY A 81 14.89 -7.63 -3.44
C GLY A 81 14.77 -8.45 -4.72
N VAL A 82 15.60 -8.15 -5.71
CA VAL A 82 15.76 -8.98 -6.90
C VAL A 82 16.64 -10.15 -6.49
N THR A 83 16.04 -11.33 -6.31
CA THR A 83 16.79 -12.56 -6.17
C THR A 83 17.47 -12.89 -7.50
N HIS A 84 18.68 -12.38 -7.72
CA HIS A 84 19.58 -12.99 -8.70
C HIS A 84 20.50 -13.98 -8.00
N GLY A 85 20.17 -15.26 -8.23
CA GLY A 85 20.96 -16.39 -7.76
C GLY A 85 20.15 -17.67 -7.54
N LEU A 86 19.31 -18.10 -8.50
CA LEU A 86 18.78 -19.46 -8.50
C LEU A 86 18.91 -20.07 -9.89
N ARG A 87 19.88 -20.99 -10.04
CA ARG A 87 19.67 -22.13 -10.94
C ARG A 87 18.54 -22.96 -10.31
N GLY A 88 17.33 -22.78 -10.84
CA GLY A 88 16.16 -23.62 -10.57
C GLY A 88 15.21 -23.12 -9.47
N GLY A 89 13.99 -22.73 -9.88
CA GLY A 89 12.78 -22.65 -9.04
C GLY A 89 12.25 -21.26 -8.71
N ASP A 90 11.26 -20.80 -9.47
CA ASP A 90 10.45 -19.56 -9.39
C ASP A 90 10.35 -18.81 -8.04
N ALA A 91 11.15 -17.76 -7.86
CA ALA A 91 10.92 -16.72 -6.84
C ALA A 91 10.90 -15.34 -7.51
N THR A 92 9.72 -14.85 -7.86
CA THR A 92 9.51 -13.51 -8.45
C THR A 92 9.77 -12.43 -7.41
N SER A 93 10.53 -11.36 -7.75
CA SER A 93 10.85 -10.27 -6.81
C SER A 93 9.57 -9.59 -6.28
N PRO A 94 9.53 -9.09 -5.03
CA PRO A 94 8.29 -8.52 -4.49
C PRO A 94 7.81 -7.23 -5.13
N CYS A 95 8.70 -6.51 -5.78
CA CYS A 95 8.30 -5.40 -6.63
C CYS A 95 7.43 -5.92 -7.78
N LEU A 96 7.80 -7.06 -8.41
CA LEU A 96 6.99 -7.71 -9.44
C LEU A 96 5.67 -8.24 -8.85
N GLN A 97 5.69 -8.89 -7.68
CA GLN A 97 4.45 -9.34 -7.03
C GLN A 97 3.49 -8.20 -6.71
N MET A 98 4.01 -7.05 -6.23
CA MET A 98 3.19 -5.87 -5.99
C MET A 98 2.63 -5.32 -7.30
N ARG A 99 3.42 -5.27 -8.38
CA ARG A 99 2.93 -4.82 -9.69
C ARG A 99 1.81 -5.70 -10.22
N GLU A 100 1.94 -7.03 -10.13
CA GLU A 100 0.89 -7.96 -10.54
C GLU A 100 -0.42 -7.67 -9.81
N VAL A 101 -0.34 -7.40 -8.50
CA VAL A 101 -1.52 -7.05 -7.71
C VAL A 101 -2.07 -5.68 -8.06
N VAL A 102 -1.22 -4.68 -8.27
CA VAL A 102 -1.66 -3.35 -8.72
C VAL A 102 -2.33 -3.44 -10.09
N ALA A 103 -1.79 -4.22 -11.02
CA ALA A 103 -2.39 -4.48 -12.32
C ALA A 103 -3.76 -5.17 -12.19
N HIS A 104 -3.88 -6.17 -11.31
CA HIS A 104 -5.15 -6.82 -11.03
C HIS A 104 -6.18 -5.84 -10.42
N LEU A 105 -5.76 -5.02 -9.45
CA LEU A 105 -6.62 -4.01 -8.83
C LEU A 105 -7.09 -2.97 -9.83
N HIS A 106 -6.22 -2.54 -10.74
CA HIS A 106 -6.54 -1.56 -11.78
C HIS A 106 -7.71 -2.02 -12.65
N GLY A 107 -7.74 -3.31 -13.03
CA GLY A 107 -8.79 -3.90 -13.85
C GLY A 107 -10.07 -4.29 -13.09
N ASP A 108 -10.04 -4.40 -11.76
CA ASP A 108 -11.19 -4.87 -10.97
C ASP A 108 -12.19 -3.73 -10.67
N GLY A 109 -13.26 -3.67 -11.48
CA GLY A 109 -14.38 -2.75 -11.31
C GLY A 109 -15.15 -2.88 -9.99
N ALA A 110 -15.03 -4.02 -9.30
CA ALA A 110 -15.71 -4.25 -8.03
C ALA A 110 -15.00 -3.57 -6.84
N VAL A 111 -13.70 -3.30 -6.96
CA VAL A 111 -12.92 -2.68 -5.89
C VAL A 111 -13.28 -1.20 -5.75
N ARG A 112 -13.55 -0.80 -4.51
CA ARG A 112 -14.03 0.55 -4.16
C ARG A 112 -13.00 1.36 -3.39
N VAL A 113 -12.22 0.72 -2.53
CA VAL A 113 -11.12 1.33 -1.76
C VAL A 113 -10.02 0.27 -1.57
N VAL A 114 -8.77 0.69 -1.66
CA VAL A 114 -7.61 -0.15 -1.34
C VAL A 114 -6.93 0.36 -0.07
N VAL A 115 -6.63 -0.52 0.87
CA VAL A 115 -5.87 -0.20 2.08
C VAL A 115 -4.54 -0.95 2.05
N PHE A 116 -3.43 -0.23 2.01
CA PHE A 116 -2.10 -0.78 2.20
C PHE A 116 -1.77 -0.78 3.69
N ARG A 117 -1.46 -1.94 4.26
CA ARG A 117 -1.02 -2.07 5.66
C ARG A 117 0.13 -3.05 5.75
N SER A 118 0.82 -3.06 6.88
CA SER A 118 1.76 -4.12 7.21
C SER A 118 1.17 -5.12 8.20
N LEU A 119 1.67 -6.35 8.15
CA LEU A 119 1.46 -7.36 9.17
C LEU A 119 2.70 -7.54 10.07
N VAL A 120 3.79 -6.81 9.81
CA VAL A 120 4.97 -6.80 10.67
C VAL A 120 4.73 -5.83 11.83
N PRO A 121 4.78 -6.30 13.09
CA PRO A 121 4.61 -5.43 14.24
C PRO A 121 5.60 -4.26 14.23
N GLY A 122 5.10 -3.04 14.42
CA GLY A 122 5.92 -1.83 14.52
C GLY A 122 6.56 -1.34 13.21
N VAL A 123 6.30 -1.99 12.06
CA VAL A 123 6.91 -1.60 10.77
C VAL A 123 5.83 -1.56 9.70
N PHE A 124 5.64 -0.40 9.05
CA PHE A 124 4.86 -0.31 7.82
C PHE A 124 5.68 -0.80 6.63
N CYS A 125 6.80 -0.13 6.36
CA CYS A 125 7.78 -0.52 5.36
C CYS A 125 9.11 0.20 5.62
N ALA A 126 10.20 -0.56 5.75
CA ALA A 126 11.52 -0.03 6.10
C ALA A 126 12.34 0.46 4.89
N GLY A 127 11.81 0.36 3.67
CA GLY A 127 12.52 0.72 2.44
C GLY A 127 13.35 -0.42 1.85
N ALA A 128 14.25 -0.06 0.93
CA ALA A 128 15.10 -1.03 0.22
C ALA A 128 16.18 -1.66 1.12
N ASP A 129 16.53 -2.92 0.86
CA ASP A 129 17.62 -3.58 1.56
C ASP A 129 18.98 -3.03 1.09
N LEU A 130 19.68 -2.35 1.99
CA LEU A 130 20.97 -1.74 1.69
C LEU A 130 22.10 -2.76 1.51
N LYS A 131 21.99 -3.96 2.09
CA LYS A 131 22.96 -5.04 1.88
C LYS A 131 22.85 -5.61 0.48
N GLU A 132 21.63 -5.66 -0.06
CA GLU A 132 21.41 -6.03 -1.45
C GLU A 132 21.87 -4.91 -2.38
N ARG A 133 21.53 -3.66 -2.06
CA ARG A 133 21.98 -2.49 -2.82
C ARG A 133 23.50 -2.45 -2.96
N ALA A 134 24.25 -2.78 -1.92
CA ALA A 134 25.71 -2.79 -1.93
C ALA A 134 26.31 -3.83 -2.90
N LYS A 135 25.53 -4.81 -3.37
CA LYS A 135 25.97 -5.85 -4.30
C LYS A 135 25.61 -5.54 -5.76
N MET A 136 24.83 -4.48 -6.00
CA MET A 136 24.37 -4.11 -7.34
C MET A 136 25.40 -3.25 -8.05
N THR A 137 25.57 -3.47 -9.35
CA THR A 137 26.19 -2.51 -10.27
C THR A 137 25.31 -1.26 -10.40
N ASN A 138 25.89 -0.14 -10.86
CA ASN A 138 25.13 1.11 -11.09
C ASN A 138 23.94 0.91 -12.07
N SER A 139 24.10 0.08 -13.10
CA SER A 139 23.02 -0.19 -14.06
C SER A 139 21.86 -0.97 -13.41
N GLU A 140 22.15 -2.04 -12.65
CA GLU A 140 21.11 -2.80 -11.93
C GLU A 140 20.38 -1.92 -10.91
N ALA A 141 21.16 -1.10 -10.23
CA ALA A 141 20.70 -0.07 -9.32
C ALA A 141 19.71 0.92 -9.95
N GLU A 142 20.02 1.43 -11.14
CA GLU A 142 19.17 2.34 -11.90
C GLU A 142 17.88 1.65 -12.36
N HIS A 143 17.98 0.42 -12.88
CA HIS A 143 16.83 -0.37 -13.29
C HIS A 143 15.88 -0.65 -12.12
N LEU A 144 16.42 -0.99 -10.94
CA LEU A 144 15.63 -1.17 -9.73
C LEU A 144 14.88 0.11 -9.37
N VAL A 145 15.57 1.25 -9.27
CA VAL A 145 14.97 2.53 -8.88
C VAL A 145 13.92 2.99 -9.90
N HIS A 146 14.20 2.85 -11.20
CA HIS A 146 13.21 3.09 -12.25
C HIS A 146 11.98 2.21 -12.04
N GLY A 147 12.20 0.92 -11.78
CA GLY A 147 11.13 0.00 -11.52
C GLY A 147 10.27 0.34 -10.29
N LEU A 148 10.90 0.78 -9.20
CA LEU A 148 10.21 1.22 -8.00
C LEU A 148 9.38 2.47 -8.27
N ARG A 149 9.96 3.46 -8.96
CA ARG A 149 9.27 4.68 -9.36
C ARG A 149 8.04 4.38 -10.21
N SER A 150 8.15 3.48 -11.19
CA SER A 150 7.02 3.05 -12.02
C SER A 150 5.92 2.40 -11.17
N LEU A 151 6.28 1.51 -10.24
CA LEU A 151 5.31 0.90 -9.31
C LEU A 151 4.60 1.96 -8.44
N MET A 152 5.33 2.93 -7.89
CA MET A 152 4.70 4.00 -7.10
C MET A 152 3.75 4.84 -7.95
N THR A 153 4.10 5.08 -9.22
CA THR A 153 3.20 5.77 -10.17
C THR A 153 1.96 4.92 -10.48
N GLU A 154 2.11 3.62 -10.72
CA GLU A 154 1.00 2.69 -10.95
C GLU A 154 0.02 2.67 -9.76
N ILE A 155 0.53 2.71 -8.53
CA ILE A 155 -0.29 2.84 -7.31
C ILE A 155 -1.03 4.18 -7.27
N ALA A 156 -0.32 5.28 -7.53
CA ALA A 156 -0.90 6.62 -7.52
C ALA A 156 -2.05 6.76 -8.53
N VAL A 157 -1.93 6.13 -9.70
CA VAL A 157 -2.95 6.18 -10.78
C VAL A 157 -3.99 5.06 -10.69
N LEU A 158 -4.04 4.28 -9.61
CA LEU A 158 -5.16 3.35 -9.39
C LEU A 158 -6.49 4.11 -9.41
N PRO A 159 -7.52 3.63 -10.13
CA PRO A 159 -8.74 4.42 -10.34
C PRO A 159 -9.50 4.65 -9.03
N MET A 160 -9.48 3.69 -8.11
CA MET A 160 -10.13 3.79 -6.80
C MET A 160 -9.24 4.51 -5.76
N PRO A 161 -9.84 5.09 -4.71
CA PRO A 161 -9.09 5.62 -3.58
C PRO A 161 -8.20 4.58 -2.88
N THR A 162 -7.00 5.01 -2.51
CA THR A 162 -5.99 4.23 -1.80
C THR A 162 -5.65 4.86 -0.45
N VAL A 163 -5.47 4.03 0.57
CA VAL A 163 -5.16 4.47 1.94
C VAL A 163 -3.94 3.72 2.46
N ALA A 164 -2.91 4.42 2.91
CA ALA A 164 -1.81 3.82 3.67
C ALA A 164 -2.11 3.84 5.17
N ALA A 165 -2.07 2.67 5.81
CA ALA A 165 -2.20 2.48 7.25
C ALA A 165 -0.81 2.31 7.89
N VAL A 166 -0.27 3.40 8.44
CA VAL A 166 1.10 3.47 8.96
C VAL A 166 1.11 3.27 10.47
N ASP A 167 1.07 2.01 10.90
CA ASP A 167 1.11 1.64 12.32
C ASP A 167 2.50 1.76 12.98
N GLY A 168 3.56 1.96 12.18
CA GLY A 168 4.94 1.94 12.67
C GLY A 168 5.93 2.61 11.71
N PHE A 169 7.15 2.08 11.59
CA PHE A 169 8.19 2.68 10.74
C PHE A 169 7.81 2.66 9.25
N ALA A 170 7.77 3.83 8.62
CA ALA A 170 7.69 4.05 7.17
C ALA A 170 8.90 4.88 6.73
N LEU A 171 9.95 4.21 6.27
CA LEU A 171 11.25 4.85 5.99
C LEU A 171 11.66 4.65 4.53
N GLY A 172 12.26 5.70 3.95
CA GLY A 172 12.71 5.72 2.56
C GLY A 172 11.63 5.25 1.59
N GLY A 173 11.91 4.21 0.80
CA GLY A 173 10.94 3.57 -0.10
C GLY A 173 9.59 3.18 0.53
N GLY A 174 9.56 2.93 1.85
CA GLY A 174 8.31 2.70 2.57
C GLY A 174 7.46 3.95 2.78
N LEU A 175 8.08 5.10 3.02
CA LEU A 175 7.38 6.38 2.99
C LEU A 175 7.01 6.77 1.55
N GLU A 176 7.85 6.46 0.56
CA GLU A 176 7.52 6.69 -0.85
C GLU A 176 6.27 5.91 -1.29
N LEU A 177 6.08 4.69 -0.77
CA LEU A 177 4.83 3.92 -0.94
C LEU A 177 3.63 4.61 -0.30
N ALA A 178 3.77 5.12 0.93
CA ALA A 178 2.70 5.84 1.61
C ALA A 178 2.35 7.16 0.90
N LEU A 179 3.36 7.86 0.36
CA LEU A 179 3.21 9.08 -0.45
C LEU A 179 2.57 8.81 -1.82
N ALA A 180 2.70 7.59 -2.36
CA ALA A 180 2.01 7.19 -3.57
C ALA A 180 0.52 6.91 -3.37
N CYS A 181 0.07 6.67 -2.13
CA CYS A 181 -1.35 6.52 -1.81
C CYS A 181 -2.04 7.89 -1.78
N ASP A 182 -3.36 7.91 -1.99
CA ASP A 182 -4.16 9.14 -1.96
C ASP A 182 -4.23 9.70 -0.53
N LEU A 183 -4.51 8.79 0.43
CA LEU A 183 -4.73 9.12 1.83
C LEU A 183 -3.78 8.32 2.73
N ARG A 184 -3.46 8.88 3.89
CA ARG A 184 -2.59 8.29 4.90
C ARG A 184 -3.22 8.42 6.28
N THR A 185 -3.19 7.33 7.03
CA THR A 185 -3.52 7.27 8.45
C THR A 185 -2.29 6.77 9.20
N ALA A 186 -2.04 7.29 10.40
CA ALA A 186 -0.88 6.89 11.18
C ALA A 186 -1.23 6.65 12.65
N ALA A 187 -0.49 5.76 13.31
CA ALA A 187 -0.47 5.70 14.75
C ALA A 187 0.31 6.91 15.30
N SER A 188 -0.07 7.45 16.46
CA SER A 188 0.59 8.62 17.07
C SER A 188 2.11 8.45 17.20
N THR A 189 2.54 7.22 17.52
CA THR A 189 3.95 6.83 17.69
C THR A 189 4.66 6.37 16.42
N ALA A 190 3.96 6.30 15.28
CA ALA A 190 4.56 5.90 14.00
C ALA A 190 5.73 6.84 13.62
N GLN A 191 6.71 6.32 12.88
CA GLN A 191 7.93 7.06 12.54
C GLN A 191 8.10 7.11 11.03
N MET A 192 8.10 8.31 10.46
CA MET A 192 8.13 8.55 9.01
C MET A 192 9.31 9.43 8.60
N GLY A 193 10.04 9.04 7.57
CA GLY A 193 11.11 9.88 7.02
C GLY A 193 11.78 9.34 5.75
N LEU A 194 12.25 10.26 4.91
CA LEU A 194 13.12 9.97 3.77
C LEU A 194 14.57 10.16 4.22
N ILE A 195 15.23 9.06 4.57
CA ILE A 195 16.54 9.05 5.24
C ILE A 195 17.70 8.74 4.28
N GLU A 196 17.42 8.62 3.00
CA GLU A 196 18.35 8.18 1.95
C GLU A 196 19.61 9.04 1.88
N ALA A 197 19.48 10.36 2.09
CA ALA A 197 20.61 11.30 2.02
C ALA A 197 21.70 10.98 3.07
N THR A 198 21.31 10.47 4.24
CA THR A 198 22.25 10.03 5.29
C THR A 198 23.14 8.86 4.86
N ARG A 199 22.82 8.24 3.72
CA ARG A 199 23.53 7.10 3.12
C ARG A 199 24.02 7.37 1.70
N GLY A 200 24.11 8.64 1.31
CA GLY A 200 24.58 9.04 -0.02
C GLY A 200 23.62 8.64 -1.15
N LEU A 201 22.34 8.44 -0.84
CA LEU A 201 21.29 8.11 -1.80
C LEU A 201 20.26 9.23 -1.87
N LEU A 202 19.42 9.24 -2.91
CA LEU A 202 18.23 10.11 -2.96
C LEU A 202 16.95 9.27 -2.88
N PRO A 203 15.85 9.82 -2.34
CA PRO A 203 14.51 9.21 -2.42
C PRO A 203 14.02 9.22 -3.89
N GLY A 204 14.36 8.15 -4.59
CA GLY A 204 14.29 8.02 -6.05
C GLY A 204 13.04 7.35 -6.60
N ALA A 205 12.19 6.74 -5.76
CA ALA A 205 10.88 6.21 -6.18
C ALA A 205 9.77 7.29 -6.20
N GLY A 206 10.16 8.56 -6.06
CA GLY A 206 9.31 9.75 -6.20
C GLY A 206 9.13 10.54 -4.90
N GLY A 207 9.78 10.17 -3.80
CA GLY A 207 9.74 10.87 -2.52
C GLY A 207 10.24 12.30 -2.61
N SER A 208 11.30 12.55 -3.39
CA SER A 208 11.79 13.91 -3.71
C SER A 208 10.77 14.80 -4.41
N GLN A 209 9.71 14.23 -4.99
CA GLN A 209 8.67 14.95 -5.74
C GLN A 209 7.35 15.02 -4.98
N ARG A 210 6.93 13.91 -4.36
CA ARG A 210 5.63 13.81 -3.68
C ARG A 210 5.64 14.44 -2.29
N LEU A 211 6.74 14.32 -1.54
CA LEU A 211 6.83 14.92 -0.20
C LEU A 211 6.68 16.45 -0.24
N PRO A 212 7.45 17.22 -1.06
CA PRO A 212 7.32 18.68 -1.07
C PRO A 212 5.95 19.20 -1.53
N ARG A 213 5.26 18.47 -2.40
CA ARG A 213 3.88 18.79 -2.80
C ARG A 213 2.87 18.63 -1.64
N LEU A 214 3.20 17.80 -0.66
CA LEU A 214 2.31 17.48 0.45
C LEU A 214 2.58 18.35 1.69
N VAL A 215 3.85 18.54 2.07
CA VAL A 215 4.24 19.25 3.30
C VAL A 215 4.87 20.62 3.05
N GLY A 216 5.01 21.01 1.79
CA GLY A 216 5.73 22.21 1.37
C GLY A 216 7.24 21.99 1.17
N PHE A 217 7.86 22.82 0.32
CA PHE A 217 9.26 22.66 -0.09
C PHE A 217 10.26 22.78 1.06
N ALA A 218 10.04 23.73 1.98
CA ALA A 218 10.98 23.98 3.08
C ALA A 218 11.04 22.80 4.06
N VAL A 219 9.87 22.34 4.53
CA VAL A 219 9.74 21.19 5.42
C VAL A 219 10.29 19.92 4.76
N ALA A 220 9.95 19.68 3.49
CA ALA A 220 10.46 18.51 2.78
C ALA A 220 11.99 18.52 2.66
N LYS A 221 12.60 19.68 2.35
CA LYS A 221 14.06 19.84 2.31
C LYS A 221 14.67 19.61 3.68
N GLU A 222 14.12 20.19 4.74
CA GLU A 222 14.59 19.97 6.11
C GLU A 222 14.59 18.47 6.46
N MET A 223 13.47 17.78 6.24
CA MET A 223 13.35 16.35 6.51
C MET A 223 14.35 15.52 5.69
N ILE A 224 14.48 15.78 4.38
CA ILE A 224 15.36 15.01 3.49
C ILE A 224 16.84 15.29 3.78
N PHE A 225 17.22 16.56 3.97
CA PHE A 225 18.63 16.96 4.16
C PHE A 225 19.17 16.47 5.51
N THR A 226 18.34 16.51 6.55
CA THR A 226 18.72 16.04 7.89
C THR A 226 18.51 14.52 8.06
N GLY A 227 17.70 13.89 7.19
CA GLY A 227 17.21 12.53 7.40
C GLY A 227 16.34 12.38 8.65
N GLN A 228 15.75 13.48 9.13
CA GLN A 228 14.92 13.47 10.33
C GLN A 228 13.65 12.63 10.11
N ARG A 229 13.24 11.95 11.18
CA ARG A 229 11.97 11.22 11.26
C ARG A 229 10.97 12.03 12.06
N VAL A 230 9.70 11.98 11.65
CA VAL A 230 8.59 12.61 12.34
C VAL A 230 7.64 11.57 12.90
N THR A 231 7.06 11.87 14.08
CA THR A 231 6.01 11.05 14.69
C THR A 231 4.71 11.13 13.88
N GLY A 232 3.74 10.25 14.16
CA GLY A 232 2.40 10.37 13.60
C GLY A 232 1.75 11.72 13.91
N GLU A 233 1.86 12.17 15.17
CA GLU A 233 1.34 13.47 15.61
C GLU A 233 1.97 14.64 14.85
N ARG A 234 3.31 14.66 14.73
CA ARG A 234 4.00 15.71 13.98
C ARG A 234 3.66 15.62 12.50
N ALA A 235 3.52 14.42 11.94
CA ALA A 235 3.12 14.23 10.56
C ALA A 235 1.73 14.81 10.26
N LEU A 236 0.79 14.76 11.20
CA LEU A 236 -0.52 15.39 11.04
C LEU A 236 -0.39 16.92 10.96
N GLN A 237 0.40 17.52 11.85
CA GLN A 237 0.65 18.96 11.86
C GLN A 237 1.32 19.45 10.57
N LEU A 238 2.17 18.62 9.96
CA LEU A 238 2.85 18.92 8.71
C LEU A 238 1.99 18.68 7.46
N GLY A 239 0.81 18.08 7.60
CA GLY A 239 -0.02 17.64 6.46
C GLY A 239 0.48 16.36 5.77
N LEU A 240 1.47 15.67 6.34
CA LEU A 240 2.00 14.41 5.80
C LEU A 240 0.98 13.27 5.90
N VAL A 241 0.13 13.27 6.93
CA VAL A 241 -0.94 12.30 7.11
C VAL A 241 -2.29 13.00 7.29
N ASN A 242 -3.37 12.33 6.89
CA ASN A 242 -4.72 12.88 6.96
C ASN A 242 -5.36 12.68 8.34
N ARG A 243 -5.03 11.58 9.02
CA ARG A 243 -5.55 11.25 10.35
C ARG A 243 -4.51 10.53 11.19
N VAL A 244 -4.60 10.74 12.49
CA VAL A 244 -3.79 10.05 13.50
C VAL A 244 -4.72 9.40 14.51
N ALA A 245 -4.37 8.18 14.91
CA ALA A 245 -5.00 7.47 16.03
C ALA A 245 -3.95 7.21 17.11
N GLU A 246 -4.35 7.29 18.37
CA GLU A 246 -3.49 6.88 19.49
C GLU A 246 -3.07 5.42 19.33
N GLN A 247 -1.79 5.13 19.51
CA GLN A 247 -1.28 3.77 19.37
C GLN A 247 -1.91 2.85 20.41
N ASN A 248 -2.44 1.71 19.96
CA ASN A 248 -3.08 0.72 20.82
C ASN A 248 -2.15 -0.46 21.11
N GLU A 249 -2.50 -1.28 22.09
CA GLU A 249 -1.73 -2.48 22.47
C GLU A 249 -1.61 -3.50 21.33
N ALA A 250 -2.58 -3.53 20.41
CA ALA A 250 -2.60 -4.43 19.28
C ALA A 250 -1.67 -4.00 18.13
N GLY A 251 -1.11 -2.77 18.17
CA GLY A 251 -0.25 -2.22 17.13
C GLY A 251 -0.93 -2.06 15.77
N ASP A 252 -2.25 -1.84 15.75
CA ASP A 252 -3.07 -1.74 14.53
C ASP A 252 -3.97 -0.49 14.49
N ALA A 253 -3.63 0.54 15.28
CA ALA A 253 -4.42 1.75 15.42
C ALA A 253 -4.65 2.51 14.10
N ALA A 254 -3.59 2.69 13.30
CA ALA A 254 -3.68 3.33 11.98
C ALA A 254 -4.54 2.50 11.04
N TYR A 255 -4.40 1.17 11.06
CA TYR A 255 -5.24 0.30 10.25
C TYR A 255 -6.73 0.40 10.62
N ARG A 256 -7.07 0.45 11.91
CA ARG A 256 -8.45 0.66 12.34
C ARG A 256 -8.98 2.00 11.84
N GLU A 257 -8.18 3.07 11.91
CA GLU A 257 -8.54 4.38 11.37
C GLU A 257 -8.72 4.35 9.85
N ALA A 258 -7.84 3.66 9.12
CA ALA A 258 -7.98 3.46 7.67
C ALA A 258 -9.29 2.74 7.31
N LEU A 259 -9.71 1.75 8.10
CA LEU A 259 -11.00 1.08 7.89
C LEU A 259 -12.18 2.02 8.18
N GLN A 260 -12.09 2.89 9.19
CA GLN A 260 -13.12 3.89 9.45
C GLN A 260 -13.23 4.88 8.28
N LEU A 261 -12.11 5.38 7.80
CA LEU A 261 -12.05 6.25 6.62
C LEU A 261 -12.62 5.55 5.37
N ALA A 262 -12.25 4.29 5.13
CA ALA A 262 -12.82 3.51 4.04
C ALA A 262 -14.36 3.38 4.17
N ARG A 263 -14.89 3.13 5.37
CA ARG A 263 -16.36 3.07 5.60
C ARG A 263 -17.07 4.38 5.28
N GLN A 264 -16.41 5.54 5.41
CA GLN A 264 -16.97 6.83 5.01
C GLN A 264 -16.94 7.06 3.49
N ILE A 265 -15.96 6.47 2.80
CA ILE A 265 -15.81 6.55 1.32
C ILE A 265 -16.77 5.59 0.61
N LEU A 266 -17.02 4.40 1.17
CA LEU A 266 -17.82 3.34 0.54
C LEU A 266 -19.23 3.72 0.07
N PRO A 267 -20.00 4.57 0.77
CA PRO A 267 -21.34 4.99 0.36
C PRO A 267 -21.34 5.91 -0.87
N GLN A 268 -20.22 6.58 -1.17
CA GLN A 268 -20.14 7.53 -2.27
C GLN A 268 -20.24 6.83 -3.65
N ALA A 269 -20.55 7.58 -4.70
CA ALA A 269 -20.68 7.03 -6.04
C ALA A 269 -19.30 6.59 -6.60
N PRO A 270 -19.10 5.32 -7.02
CA PRO A 270 -17.80 4.80 -7.46
C PRO A 270 -17.21 5.57 -8.63
N ILE A 271 -18.04 5.81 -9.64
CA ILE A 271 -17.60 6.46 -10.89
C ILE A 271 -17.20 7.91 -10.59
N ALA A 272 -18.00 8.61 -9.78
CA ALA A 272 -17.68 9.97 -9.35
C ALA A 272 -16.35 10.03 -8.59
N LEU A 273 -16.11 9.15 -7.63
CA LEU A 273 -14.83 9.11 -6.89
C LEU A 273 -13.62 8.89 -7.82
N ARG A 274 -13.75 7.96 -8.78
CA ARG A 274 -12.68 7.68 -9.76
C ARG A 274 -12.39 8.92 -10.62
N MET A 275 -13.43 9.64 -11.04
CA MET A 275 -13.30 10.85 -11.87
C MET A 275 -12.77 12.05 -11.07
N VAL A 276 -13.21 12.23 -9.82
CA VAL A 276 -12.68 13.26 -8.91
C VAL A 276 -11.19 13.04 -8.66
N LYS A 277 -10.78 11.79 -8.43
CA LYS A 277 -9.37 11.45 -8.27
C LYS A 277 -8.55 11.82 -9.52
N GLU A 278 -9.02 11.44 -10.70
CA GLU A 278 -8.35 11.76 -11.97
C GLU A 278 -8.25 13.28 -12.19
N ALA A 279 -9.35 14.00 -11.98
CA ALA A 279 -9.42 15.44 -12.16
C ALA A 279 -8.43 16.17 -11.24
N ILE A 280 -8.41 15.84 -9.94
CA ILE A 280 -7.49 16.45 -8.98
C ILE A 280 -6.03 16.10 -9.33
N SER A 281 -5.73 14.81 -9.53
CA SER A 281 -4.35 14.33 -9.65
C SER A 281 -3.66 14.85 -10.90
N ARG A 282 -4.40 15.05 -11.99
CA ARG A 282 -3.86 15.60 -13.23
C ARG A 282 -4.03 17.11 -13.35
N GLY A 283 -5.15 17.64 -12.87
CA GLY A 283 -5.47 19.06 -12.96
C GLY A 283 -4.48 19.94 -12.17
N VAL A 284 -3.97 19.45 -11.03
CA VAL A 284 -2.98 20.21 -10.23
C VAL A 284 -1.60 20.32 -10.87
N GLU A 285 -1.29 19.48 -11.87
CA GLU A 285 0.02 19.48 -12.55
C GLU A 285 0.02 20.34 -13.84
N VAL A 286 -1.05 21.08 -14.11
CA VAL A 286 -1.23 21.95 -15.28
C VAL A 286 -1.72 23.34 -14.85
N ASP A 287 -1.79 24.28 -15.81
CA ASP A 287 -2.44 25.57 -15.57
C ASP A 287 -3.95 25.41 -15.29
N ILE A 288 -4.56 26.44 -14.69
CA ILE A 288 -5.94 26.37 -14.22
C ILE A 288 -6.95 26.11 -15.35
N ASP A 289 -6.71 26.65 -16.56
CA ASP A 289 -7.63 26.50 -17.69
C ASP A 289 -7.57 25.06 -18.23
N THR A 290 -6.36 24.51 -18.40
CA THR A 290 -6.17 23.10 -18.74
C THR A 290 -6.72 22.17 -17.65
N GLY A 291 -6.56 22.53 -16.38
CA GLY A 291 -7.11 21.80 -15.23
C GLY A 291 -8.64 21.73 -15.26
N MET A 292 -9.32 22.85 -15.52
CA MET A 292 -10.77 22.90 -15.69
C MET A 292 -11.24 22.10 -16.93
N ALA A 293 -10.45 22.07 -18.00
CA ALA A 293 -10.76 21.22 -19.16
C ALA A 293 -10.69 19.73 -18.81
N ILE A 294 -9.67 19.29 -18.04
CA ILE A 294 -9.57 17.93 -17.53
C ILE A 294 -10.78 17.61 -16.62
N GLU A 295 -11.16 18.53 -15.74
CA GLU A 295 -12.34 18.41 -14.90
C GLU A 295 -13.62 18.20 -15.74
N GLY A 296 -13.83 19.02 -16.76
CA GLY A 296 -14.98 18.88 -17.68
C GLY A 296 -15.03 17.52 -18.37
N MET A 297 -13.89 17.00 -18.81
CA MET A 297 -13.79 15.64 -19.39
C MET A 297 -14.13 14.55 -18.37
N CYS A 298 -13.72 14.72 -17.12
CA CYS A 298 -14.03 13.80 -16.02
C CYS A 298 -15.52 13.87 -15.67
N TYR A 299 -16.09 15.08 -15.62
CA TYR A 299 -17.51 15.31 -15.35
C TYR A 299 -18.40 14.66 -16.40
N ALA A 300 -18.05 14.76 -17.69
CA ALA A 300 -18.80 14.13 -18.79
C ALA A 300 -18.91 12.59 -18.66
N LYS A 301 -17.98 11.94 -17.95
CA LYS A 301 -18.02 10.49 -17.68
C LYS A 301 -18.99 10.12 -16.55
N VAL A 302 -19.37 11.08 -15.70
CA VAL A 302 -20.35 10.90 -14.63
C VAL A 302 -21.76 11.10 -15.21
N ARG A 303 -22.45 10.01 -15.59
CA ARG A 303 -23.79 10.10 -16.19
C ARG A 303 -24.89 10.34 -15.15
N TRP A 304 -25.62 11.45 -15.27
CA TRP A 304 -26.66 11.92 -14.35
C TRP A 304 -28.09 11.33 -14.53
N PRO A 305 -28.29 10.11 -15.08
CA PRO A 305 -29.52 9.38 -14.69
C PRO A 305 -29.34 7.89 -14.38
N ASN A 306 -28.15 7.32 -14.59
CA ASN A 306 -27.89 5.89 -14.41
C ASN A 306 -27.09 5.56 -13.15
N LEU A 307 -26.87 6.55 -12.29
CA LEU A 307 -26.40 6.30 -10.93
C LEU A 307 -27.56 5.63 -10.20
N GLY A 308 -27.50 4.31 -9.98
CA GLY A 308 -28.41 3.55 -9.10
C GLY A 308 -28.40 4.03 -7.63
N CYS A 309 -28.04 5.28 -7.39
CA CYS A 309 -28.19 6.04 -6.18
C CYS A 309 -29.67 6.44 -6.04
N ARG A 310 -30.43 5.63 -5.28
CA ARG A 310 -31.65 6.12 -4.61
C ARG A 310 -31.26 7.10 -3.49
N GLY A 311 -30.64 8.21 -3.85
CA GLY A 311 -30.51 9.37 -2.94
C GLY A 311 -31.78 10.21 -3.02
N PRO A 312 -32.13 10.97 -1.97
CA PRO A 312 -33.24 11.94 -2.07
C PRO A 312 -32.97 12.87 -3.26
N HIS A 313 -34.00 13.15 -4.06
CA HIS A 313 -33.94 14.10 -5.16
C HIS A 313 -33.37 15.43 -4.66
N VAL A 314 -32.08 15.64 -4.87
CA VAL A 314 -31.48 16.97 -4.73
C VAL A 314 -31.75 17.67 -6.04
N SER A 315 -32.84 18.43 -6.07
CA SER A 315 -33.03 19.47 -7.07
C SER A 315 -31.89 20.46 -6.91
N VAL A 316 -30.87 20.36 -7.77
CA VAL A 316 -29.83 21.37 -7.88
C VAL A 316 -30.49 22.56 -8.59
N LEU A 317 -30.96 23.51 -7.80
CA LEU A 317 -31.27 24.86 -8.27
C LEU A 317 -29.92 25.52 -8.60
N PHE A 318 -29.63 25.66 -9.89
CA PHE A 318 -28.79 26.74 -10.39
C PHE A 318 -29.65 27.99 -10.57
#